data_AF-A0A0F9DCN7-F1
#
_entry.id   AF-A0A0F9DCN7-F1
#
_cell.length_a   1.000
_cell.length_b   1.000
_cell.length_c   1.000
_cell.angle_alpha   90.00
_cell.angle_beta   90.00
_cell.angle_gamma   90.00
#
_symmetry.space_group_name_H-M   'P 1'
#
loop_
_entity.id
_entity.type
_entity.pdbx_description
1 polymer ?
#
loop_
_entity_poly.entity_id
_entity_poly.type
_entity_poly.pdbx_seq_one_letter_code
_entity_poly.pdbx_strand_id
1 'polypeptide(L)'
;MATLNSYLNLADLYRRQDGNQKIARIIEILSENNPIIADAPAIECNDGTSHLTTMRSTLPGVSWRIINQGVSETKGATAQVRD
;
A
#
# COMPACT_ATOMS: atom_id res chain seq x y z
N MET A 1 17.82 30.85 -22.97
CA MET A 1 17.82 29.37 -23.15
C MET A 1 16.65 28.83 -22.35
N ALA A 2 15.62 28.32 -23.02
CA ALA A 2 14.34 28.00 -22.39
C ALA A 2 14.39 26.69 -21.61
N THR A 3 14.04 26.74 -20.34
CA THR A 3 13.90 25.62 -19.38
C THR A 3 12.59 24.84 -19.57
N LEU A 4 12.05 24.79 -20.79
CA LEU A 4 10.71 24.29 -21.14
C LEU A 4 10.78 23.00 -21.99
N ASN A 5 11.65 22.05 -21.62
CA ASN A 5 11.84 20.81 -22.41
C ASN A 5 11.37 19.54 -21.70
N SER A 6 10.53 19.68 -20.67
CA SER A 6 10.01 18.55 -19.89
C SER A 6 8.61 18.08 -20.32
N TYR A 7 7.96 18.84 -21.20
CA TYR A 7 6.63 18.50 -21.74
C TYR A 7 6.76 18.02 -23.17
N LEU A 8 5.86 17.12 -23.57
CA LEU A 8 5.82 16.60 -24.93
C LEU A 8 5.57 17.75 -25.91
N ASN A 9 6.57 18.08 -26.70
CA ASN A 9 6.50 19.17 -27.64
C ASN A 9 5.94 18.69 -28.98
N LEU A 10 5.37 19.60 -29.77
CA LEU A 10 4.83 19.28 -31.10
C LEU A 10 5.89 18.63 -32.01
N ALA A 11 7.16 19.02 -31.85
CA ALA A 11 8.29 18.40 -32.54
C ALA A 11 8.50 16.92 -32.17
N ASP A 12 8.33 16.56 -30.90
CA ASP A 12 8.42 15.17 -30.44
C ASP A 12 7.22 14.36 -30.92
N LEU A 13 6.03 14.97 -30.99
CA LEU A 13 4.82 14.37 -31.55
C LEU A 13 4.99 14.07 -33.05
N TYR A 14 5.57 15.00 -33.83
CA TYR A 14 5.89 14.76 -35.24
C TYR A 14 6.91 13.64 -35.43
N ARG A 15 7.94 13.52 -34.57
CA ARG A 15 8.92 12.42 -34.62
C ARG A 15 8.31 11.05 -34.30
N ARG A 16 7.15 11.03 -33.62
CA ARG A 16 6.38 9.80 -33.29
C ARG A 16 5.33 9.44 -34.34
N GLN A 17 5.16 10.26 -35.38
CA GLN A 17 4.27 9.96 -36.51
C GLN A 17 5.09 9.35 -37.65
N ASP A 18 4.59 8.27 -38.22
CA ASP A 18 5.10 7.74 -39.48
C ASP A 18 4.70 8.71 -40.61
N GLY A 19 5.47 8.78 -41.69
CA GLY A 19 5.35 9.75 -42.80
C GLY A 19 4.00 9.76 -43.53
N ASN A 20 3.03 8.98 -43.07
CA ASN A 20 1.65 8.89 -43.55
C ASN A 20 0.62 9.32 -42.48
N GLN A 21 1.00 10.19 -41.53
CA GLN A 21 0.14 10.72 -40.45
C GLN A 21 -0.46 9.64 -39.52
N LYS A 22 0.10 8.42 -39.53
CA LYS A 22 -0.26 7.34 -38.60
C LYS A 22 0.73 7.31 -37.45
N ILE A 23 0.25 7.01 -36.24
CA ILE A 23 1.12 6.86 -35.06
C ILE A 23 2.11 5.73 -35.37
N ALA A 24 3.41 6.02 -35.41
CA ALA A 24 4.43 5.01 -35.64
C ALA A 24 4.41 4.02 -34.48
N ARG A 25 4.72 2.74 -34.74
CA ARG A 25 4.82 1.74 -33.67
C ARG A 25 6.07 2.01 -32.83
N ILE A 26 5.90 2.76 -31.75
CA ILE A 26 6.95 3.03 -30.77
C ILE A 26 7.17 1.73 -29.97
N ILE A 27 8.36 1.14 -30.10
CA ILE A 27 8.77 0.02 -29.27
C ILE A 27 9.29 0.60 -27.96
N GLU A 28 8.53 0.45 -26.88
CA GLU A 28 8.91 0.93 -25.56
C GLU A 28 9.94 -0.01 -24.91
N ILE A 29 11.23 0.31 -25.06
CA ILE A 29 12.34 -0.46 -24.48
C ILE A 29 12.51 -0.18 -22.96
N LEU A 30 11.98 0.95 -22.49
CA LEU A 30 12.05 1.40 -21.08
C LEU A 30 10.76 1.13 -20.28
N SER A 31 9.84 0.34 -20.83
CA SER A 31 8.61 -0.02 -20.11
C SER A 31 8.97 -1.00 -18.99
N GLU A 32 9.07 -0.48 -17.77
CA GLU A 32 9.31 -1.29 -16.57
C GLU A 32 8.00 -1.93 -16.11
N ASN A 33 7.80 -3.18 -16.48
CA ASN A 33 6.68 -3.97 -15.97
C ASN A 33 7.01 -4.48 -14.57
N ASN A 34 6.35 -3.95 -13.54
CA ASN A 34 6.44 -4.48 -12.18
C ASN A 34 5.20 -5.35 -11.85
N PRO A 35 5.31 -6.68 -11.95
CA PRO A 35 4.17 -7.58 -11.71
C PRO A 35 3.71 -7.57 -10.24
N ILE A 36 4.55 -7.13 -9.30
CA ILE A 36 4.20 -7.06 -7.87
C ILE A 36 3.05 -6.09 -7.63
N ILE A 37 3.03 -4.97 -8.36
CA ILE A 37 1.98 -3.96 -8.24
C ILE A 37 0.64 -4.50 -8.76
N ALA A 38 0.66 -5.41 -9.74
CA ALA A 38 -0.55 -5.98 -10.33
C ALA A 38 -1.25 -7.00 -9.41
N ASP A 39 -0.50 -7.66 -8.52
CA ASP A 39 -0.99 -8.67 -7.58
C ASP A 39 -1.14 -8.14 -6.14
N ALA A 40 -0.73 -6.90 -5.89
CA ALA A 40 -0.83 -6.30 -4.57
C ALA A 40 -2.30 -5.98 -4.21
N PRO A 41 -2.83 -6.48 -3.09
CA PRO A 41 -4.18 -6.14 -2.65
C PRO A 41 -4.23 -4.68 -2.18
N ALA A 42 -5.06 -3.87 -2.83
CA ALA A 42 -5.37 -2.52 -2.38
C ALA A 42 -6.58 -2.58 -1.43
N ILE A 43 -6.42 -2.11 -0.19
CA ILE A 43 -7.48 -2.07 0.83
C ILE A 43 -7.61 -0.63 1.31
N GLU A 44 -8.85 -0.15 1.49
CA GLU A 44 -9.12 1.20 1.98
C GLU A 44 -8.78 1.34 3.47
N CYS A 45 -8.31 2.52 3.86
CA CYS A 45 -8.07 2.87 5.26
C CYS A 45 -9.38 2.99 6.03
N ASN A 46 -9.40 2.55 7.29
CA ASN A 46 -10.57 2.58 8.16
C ASN A 46 -10.65 3.81 9.07
N ASP A 47 -9.55 4.55 9.26
CA ASP A 47 -9.46 5.73 10.15
C ASP A 47 -9.22 7.04 9.37
N GLY A 48 -9.58 7.05 8.08
CA GLY A 48 -9.48 8.21 7.17
C GLY A 48 -8.05 8.53 6.69
N THR A 49 -7.03 8.38 7.53
CA THR A 49 -5.62 8.63 7.18
C THR A 49 -4.73 7.40 7.30
N SER A 50 -5.15 6.38 8.03
CA SER A 50 -4.34 5.19 8.37
C SER A 50 -5.22 3.97 8.55
N HIS A 51 -4.60 2.79 8.51
CA HIS A 51 -5.27 1.54 8.80
C HIS A 51 -5.02 1.15 10.27
N LEU A 52 -6.08 1.20 11.07
CA LEU A 52 -6.04 0.88 12.49
C LEU A 52 -6.31 -0.61 12.69
N THR A 53 -5.29 -1.33 13.17
CA THR A 53 -5.37 -2.75 13.50
C THR A 53 -5.34 -2.94 15.01
N THR A 54 -6.38 -3.55 15.57
CA THR A 54 -6.42 -3.92 17.00
C THR A 54 -5.97 -5.37 17.17
N MET A 55 -4.83 -5.58 17.82
CA MET A 55 -4.29 -6.89 18.12
C MET A 55 -4.38 -7.20 19.61
N ARG A 56 -4.62 -8.47 19.95
CA ARG A 56 -4.56 -8.94 21.34
C ARG A 56 -3.09 -9.06 21.75
N SER A 57 -2.69 -8.31 22.78
CA SER A 57 -1.29 -8.24 23.25
C SER A 57 -1.00 -9.27 24.35
N THR A 58 -1.96 -9.51 25.25
CA THR A 58 -1.77 -10.48 26.34
C THR A 58 -3.00 -11.35 26.57
N LEU A 59 -2.73 -12.58 27.00
CA LEU A 59 -3.75 -13.51 27.50
C LEU A 59 -3.91 -13.31 29.01
N PRO A 60 -5.11 -13.52 29.58
CA PRO A 60 -5.31 -13.51 31.01
C PRO A 60 -4.43 -14.56 31.70
N GLY A 61 -3.78 -14.18 32.80
CA GLY A 61 -3.00 -15.12 33.61
C GLY A 61 -3.91 -16.16 34.27
N VAL A 62 -3.48 -17.42 34.30
CA VAL A 62 -4.19 -18.49 35.02
C VAL A 62 -3.56 -18.70 36.40
N SER A 63 -4.38 -19.00 37.40
CA SER A 63 -3.90 -19.33 38.74
C SER A 63 -4.61 -20.57 39.30
N TRP A 64 -3.87 -21.33 40.12
CA TRP A 64 -4.38 -22.50 40.82
C TRP A 64 -5.13 -22.07 42.09
N ARG A 65 -6.27 -22.71 42.39
CA ARG A 65 -7.15 -22.37 43.50
C ARG A 65 -7.17 -23.47 44.58
N ILE A 66 -7.12 -23.06 45.85
CA ILE A 66 -7.39 -23.92 47.02
C ILE A 66 -8.88 -23.80 47.41
N ILE A 67 -9.46 -24.89 47.95
CA ILE A 67 -10.85 -24.93 48.41
C ILE A 67 -11.12 -23.78 49.41
N ASN A 68 -12.21 -23.03 49.18
CA ASN A 68 -12.66 -21.87 49.96
C ASN A 68 -11.78 -20.60 49.91
N GLN A 69 -10.79 -20.50 49.00
CA GLN A 69 -10.08 -19.23 48.74
C GLN A 69 -10.58 -18.51 47.48
N GLY A 70 -10.44 -17.18 47.46
CA GLY A 70 -10.71 -16.35 46.27
C GLY A 70 -9.61 -16.49 45.21
N VAL A 71 -9.90 -16.10 43.97
CA VAL A 71 -8.96 -16.07 42.85
C VAL A 71 -8.82 -14.62 42.38
N SER A 72 -7.59 -14.18 42.09
CA SER A 72 -7.35 -12.83 41.56
C SER A 72 -7.95 -12.67 40.17
N GLU A 73 -8.62 -11.54 39.94
CA GLU A 73 -9.19 -11.21 38.63
C GLU A 73 -8.08 -10.98 37.59
N THR A 74 -8.26 -11.54 36.39
CA THR A 74 -7.35 -11.33 35.26
C THR A 74 -8.12 -10.96 34.02
N LYS A 75 -7.58 -10.05 33.21
CA LYS A 75 -8.13 -9.65 31.91
C LYS A 75 -7.03 -9.61 30.85
N GLY A 76 -7.40 -9.90 29.60
CA GLY A 76 -6.49 -9.74 28.46
C GLY A 76 -6.29 -8.26 28.11
N ALA A 77 -5.15 -7.92 27.53
CA ALA A 77 -4.89 -6.59 27.00
C ALA A 77 -4.94 -6.60 25.47
N THR A 78 -5.47 -5.52 24.90
CA THR A 78 -5.44 -5.24 23.45
C THR A 78 -4.55 -4.03 23.20
N ALA A 79 -3.76 -4.08 22.13
CA ALA A 79 -2.99 -2.95 21.63
C ALA A 79 -3.52 -2.55 20.25
N GLN A 80 -3.51 -1.27 19.94
CA GLN A 80 -3.86 -0.75 18.63
C GLN A 80 -2.59 -0.27 17.94
N VAL A 81 -2.40 -0.70 16.70
CA VAL A 81 -1.30 -0.30 15.82
C VAL A 81 -1.89 0.48 14.64
N ARG A 82 -1.19 1.52 14.22
CA ARG A 82 -1.60 2.43 13.14
C ARG A 82 -0.56 2.33 12.04
N ASP A 83 -1.00 1.87 10.87
CA ASP A 83 -0.19 1.74 9.65
C ASP A 83 -0.57 2.78 8.59
#